data_AF-A0AA36IP00-F1
#
_entry.id   AF-A0AA36IP00-F1
#
_cell.length_a   1.000
_cell.length_b   1.000
_cell.length_c   1.000
_cell.angle_alpha   90.00
_cell.angle_beta   90.00
_cell.angle_gamma   90.00
#
_symmetry.space_group_name_H-M   'P 1'
#
loop_
_entity.id
_entity.type
_entity.pdbx_description
1 polymer ?
#
loop_
_entity_poly.entity_id
_entity_poly.type
_entity_poly.pdbx_seq_one_letter_code
_entity_poly.pdbx_strand_id
1 'polypeptide(L)'
;MSYSDSEAVFRNRCAAVLLASDVVDALVAGGITTLARLAFCSSYVPGSTDEGPLVEAIKKCLGRDPGMPEMAGVRRLFHESYALVTTEMKQSVERSEEPAVRKLSQPERAERYEKQRKRLSGLSLRGQLEPSDSLVDLACSIYEENRLRHIPWEKCISREAEIEHEQKKDSRLSFDSQSGRLKIEADDKSVSADMSSDILVQYALTRRGLAMDQAGMLDFELHQKWVDKLIKTRLAEPSVGYAKVSLRQCQEADRKLFAELADKTRGGIQGTASGRPLDVEFVKTMQSMEVMHLLVPLPVPALKAQTEPRAPHRSCTASGKAICFGYNLKTEWKALAVDLDGDEKAFKQLLLDILGFTRAVDKELDFARQCELLGAKLDLSRDAEGF
;
A
#
# COMPACT_ATOMS: atom_id res chain seq x y z
N MET A 1 7.97 -2.72 -20.00
CA MET A 1 9.04 -2.18 -20.87
C MET A 1 10.33 -2.63 -20.25
N SER A 2 11.22 -3.24 -21.04
CA SER A 2 12.44 -3.79 -20.49
C SER A 2 13.54 -2.75 -20.22
N TYR A 3 14.43 -3.05 -19.27
CA TYR A 3 15.73 -2.41 -19.09
C TYR A 3 16.47 -2.24 -20.41
N SER A 4 16.47 -3.27 -21.27
CA SER A 4 17.12 -3.23 -22.58
C SER A 4 16.36 -2.36 -23.61
N ASP A 5 15.07 -2.13 -23.38
CA ASP A 5 14.17 -1.31 -24.22
C ASP A 5 14.03 0.15 -23.73
N SER A 6 14.71 0.53 -22.65
CA SER A 6 14.61 1.87 -22.09
C SER A 6 15.62 2.84 -22.71
N GLU A 7 15.10 3.97 -23.22
CA GLU A 7 15.93 5.05 -23.78
C GLU A 7 16.73 5.78 -22.70
N ALA A 8 16.17 5.97 -21.51
CA ALA A 8 16.90 6.57 -20.39
C ALA A 8 18.08 5.70 -19.92
N VAL A 9 17.88 4.37 -19.91
CA VAL A 9 18.97 3.42 -19.61
C VAL A 9 20.05 3.51 -20.67
N PHE A 10 19.68 3.52 -21.95
CA PHE A 10 20.63 3.66 -23.05
C PHE A 10 21.50 4.92 -22.90
N ARG A 11 20.89 6.09 -22.67
CA ARG A 11 21.62 7.36 -22.47
C ARG A 11 22.56 7.30 -21.25
N ASN A 12 22.10 6.72 -20.14
CA ASN A 12 22.93 6.57 -18.94
C ASN A 12 24.14 5.64 -19.20
N ARG A 13 23.93 4.51 -19.86
CA ARG A 13 25.03 3.60 -20.25
C ARG A 13 26.02 4.24 -21.20
N CYS A 14 25.56 5.04 -22.16
CA CYS A 14 26.44 5.81 -23.05
C CYS A 14 27.34 6.78 -22.25
N ALA A 15 26.77 7.49 -21.27
CA ALA A 15 27.53 8.37 -20.40
C ALA A 15 28.55 7.61 -19.54
N ALA A 16 28.19 6.42 -19.01
CA ALA A 16 29.09 5.57 -18.24
C ALA A 16 30.29 5.03 -19.06
N VAL A 17 30.14 4.93 -20.38
CA VAL A 17 31.19 4.49 -21.31
C VAL A 17 31.98 5.69 -21.87
N LEU A 18 31.70 6.91 -21.40
CA LEU A 18 32.36 8.17 -21.79
C LEU A 18 32.21 8.50 -23.29
N LEU A 19 31.08 8.12 -23.89
CA LEU A 19 30.73 8.59 -25.23
C LEU A 19 30.35 10.07 -25.19
N ALA A 20 30.86 10.85 -26.13
CA ALA A 20 30.52 12.26 -26.27
C ALA A 20 29.04 12.42 -26.67
N SER A 21 28.40 13.49 -26.19
CA SER A 21 26.95 13.70 -26.35
C SER A 21 26.50 13.81 -27.81
N ASP A 22 27.35 14.38 -28.66
CA ASP A 22 27.15 14.48 -30.11
C ASP A 22 27.06 13.10 -30.78
N VAL A 23 27.91 12.15 -30.37
CA VAL A 23 27.88 10.77 -30.85
C VAL A 23 26.60 10.07 -30.39
N VAL A 24 26.18 10.27 -29.14
CA VAL A 24 24.95 9.69 -28.60
C VAL A 24 23.73 10.23 -29.35
N ASP A 25 23.66 11.53 -29.59
CA ASP A 25 22.56 12.15 -30.32
C ASP A 25 22.52 11.69 -31.79
N ALA A 26 23.69 11.50 -32.43
CA ALA A 26 23.78 10.92 -33.77
C ALA A 26 23.29 9.46 -33.82
N LEU A 27 23.60 8.64 -32.81
CA LEU A 27 23.09 7.26 -32.71
C LEU A 27 21.56 7.25 -32.53
N VAL A 28 21.03 8.13 -31.69
CA VAL A 28 19.58 8.29 -31.49
C VAL A 28 18.89 8.75 -32.78
N ALA A 29 19.47 9.71 -33.50
CA ALA A 29 18.97 10.17 -34.80
C ALA A 29 19.04 9.08 -35.88
N GLY A 30 20.05 8.20 -35.80
CA GLY A 30 20.20 7.00 -36.63
C GLY A 30 19.21 5.87 -36.29
N GLY A 31 18.34 6.05 -35.29
CA GLY A 31 17.33 5.08 -34.87
C GLY A 31 17.78 4.11 -33.78
N ILE A 32 19.01 4.21 -33.28
CA ILE A 32 19.52 3.42 -32.16
C ILE A 32 19.16 4.15 -30.87
N THR A 33 17.95 3.90 -30.37
CA THR A 33 17.44 4.57 -29.16
C THR A 33 17.52 3.71 -27.89
N THR A 34 17.70 2.39 -28.03
CA THR A 34 17.70 1.43 -26.92
C THR A 34 18.88 0.45 -27.00
N LEU A 35 19.22 -0.19 -25.88
CA LEU A 35 20.27 -1.23 -25.85
C LEU A 35 19.88 -2.44 -26.71
N ALA A 36 18.59 -2.80 -26.74
CA ALA A 36 18.07 -3.86 -27.62
C ALA A 36 18.26 -3.53 -29.10
N ARG A 37 17.98 -2.27 -29.50
CA ARG A 37 18.22 -1.82 -30.88
C ARG A 37 19.70 -1.80 -31.24
N LEU A 38 20.58 -1.45 -30.30
CA LEU A 38 22.03 -1.52 -30.51
C LEU A 38 22.51 -2.96 -30.64
N ALA A 39 22.01 -3.88 -29.81
CA ALA A 39 22.41 -5.30 -29.83
C ALA A 39 22.07 -5.99 -31.17
N PHE A 40 20.99 -5.58 -31.83
CA PHE A 40 20.53 -6.13 -33.11
C PHE A 40 20.70 -5.17 -34.29
N CYS A 41 21.54 -4.13 -34.18
CA CYS A 41 21.72 -3.15 -35.25
C CYS A 41 22.50 -3.69 -36.46
N SER A 42 23.27 -4.76 -36.28
CA SER A 42 24.14 -5.34 -37.30
C SER A 42 24.16 -6.87 -37.20
N SER A 43 24.70 -7.54 -38.22
CA SER A 43 24.92 -8.99 -38.22
C SER A 43 26.13 -9.42 -37.39
N TYR A 44 26.86 -8.48 -36.78
CA TYR A 44 28.00 -8.78 -35.93
C TYR A 44 27.54 -9.45 -34.63
N VAL A 45 28.23 -10.52 -34.23
CA VAL A 45 27.98 -11.24 -32.99
C VAL A 45 29.27 -11.23 -32.17
N PRO A 46 29.23 -10.98 -30.85
CA PRO A 46 30.44 -11.03 -30.03
C PRO A 46 31.15 -12.38 -30.18
N GLY A 47 32.40 -12.34 -30.67
CA GLY A 47 33.19 -13.54 -30.98
C GLY A 47 33.33 -13.86 -32.48
N SER A 48 32.62 -13.17 -33.38
CA SER A 48 32.91 -13.25 -34.83
C SER A 48 34.19 -12.50 -35.19
N THR A 49 34.92 -13.02 -36.18
CA THR A 49 36.21 -12.47 -36.64
C THR A 49 36.08 -11.17 -37.43
N ASP A 50 34.94 -10.92 -38.07
CA ASP A 50 34.70 -9.73 -38.89
C ASP A 50 33.84 -8.70 -38.13
N GLU A 51 34.44 -7.55 -37.81
CA GLU A 51 33.76 -6.42 -37.16
C GLU A 51 33.24 -5.38 -38.17
N GLY A 52 33.48 -5.57 -39.46
CA GLY A 52 33.07 -4.66 -40.54
C GLY A 52 31.59 -4.23 -40.46
N PRO A 53 30.63 -5.15 -40.27
CA PRO A 53 29.20 -4.81 -40.24
C PRO A 53 28.81 -3.85 -39.10
N LEU A 54 29.44 -3.98 -37.93
CA LEU A 54 29.19 -3.07 -36.80
C LEU A 54 29.74 -1.69 -37.10
N VAL A 55 30.96 -1.62 -37.63
CA VAL A 55 31.63 -0.38 -38.00
C VAL A 55 30.84 0.36 -39.09
N GLU A 56 30.32 -0.34 -40.09
CA GLU A 56 29.48 0.24 -41.16
C GLU A 56 28.16 0.79 -40.62
N ALA A 57 27.50 0.06 -39.71
CA ALA A 57 26.26 0.52 -39.07
C ALA A 57 26.48 1.82 -38.28
N ILE A 58 27.60 1.91 -37.53
CA ILE A 58 27.98 3.10 -36.77
C ILE A 58 28.33 4.25 -37.73
N LYS A 59 29.14 4.01 -38.76
CA LYS A 59 29.48 5.01 -39.79
C LYS A 59 28.24 5.60 -40.45
N LYS A 60 27.24 4.76 -40.75
CA LYS A 60 25.96 5.20 -41.31
C LYS A 60 25.19 6.11 -40.36
N CYS A 61 25.26 5.86 -39.06
CA CYS A 61 24.61 6.72 -38.05
C CYS A 61 25.35 8.05 -37.86
N LEU A 62 26.69 8.03 -37.84
CA LEU A 62 27.51 9.22 -37.59
C LEU A 62 27.72 10.09 -38.85
N GLY A 63 27.57 9.53 -40.05
CA GLY A 63 27.88 10.22 -41.32
C GLY A 63 29.37 10.53 -41.52
N ARG A 64 30.24 10.00 -40.64
CA ARG A 64 31.71 10.14 -40.67
C ARG A 64 32.36 8.85 -40.18
N ASP A 65 33.66 8.70 -40.46
CA ASP A 65 34.47 7.65 -39.83
C ASP A 65 34.57 7.91 -38.31
N PRO A 66 34.24 6.92 -37.46
CA PRO A 66 34.32 7.06 -36.02
C PRO A 66 35.79 7.06 -35.57
N GLY A 67 36.11 7.93 -34.60
CA GLY A 67 37.44 7.96 -34.00
C GLY A 67 37.74 6.67 -33.23
N MET A 68 39.03 6.33 -33.10
CA MET A 68 39.45 5.17 -32.30
C MET A 68 38.91 5.14 -30.85
N PRO A 69 38.86 6.25 -30.09
CA PRO A 69 38.27 6.23 -28.74
C PRO A 69 36.75 6.06 -28.76
N GLU A 70 36.06 6.62 -29.77
CA GLU A 70 34.61 6.47 -29.96
C GLU A 70 34.28 5.00 -30.27
N MET A 71 35.04 4.36 -31.15
CA MET A 71 34.89 2.94 -31.46
C MET A 71 35.14 2.03 -30.26
N ALA A 72 36.13 2.35 -29.42
CA ALA A 72 36.37 1.59 -28.19
C ALA A 72 35.15 1.65 -27.24
N GLY A 73 34.55 2.83 -27.10
CA GLY A 73 33.33 3.02 -26.33
C GLY A 73 32.14 2.25 -26.93
N VAL A 74 31.91 2.38 -28.24
CA VAL A 74 30.78 1.70 -28.89
C VAL A 74 30.93 0.17 -28.84
N ARG A 75 32.14 -0.39 -29.02
CA ARG A 75 32.39 -1.83 -28.85
C ARG A 75 32.03 -2.32 -27.45
N ARG A 76 32.46 -1.58 -26.42
CA ARG A 76 32.13 -1.91 -25.03
C ARG A 76 30.62 -1.89 -24.81
N LEU A 77 29.95 -0.85 -25.30
CA LEU A 77 28.50 -0.69 -25.18
C LEU A 77 27.75 -1.79 -25.96
N PHE A 78 28.22 -2.18 -27.14
CA PHE A 78 27.63 -3.24 -27.96
C PHE A 78 27.74 -4.60 -27.26
N HIS A 79 28.92 -4.98 -26.77
CA HIS A 79 29.11 -6.23 -26.03
C HIS A 79 28.24 -6.31 -24.78
N GLU A 80 28.16 -5.22 -24.03
CA GLU A 80 27.29 -5.12 -22.86
C GLU A 80 25.82 -5.29 -23.26
N SER A 81 25.36 -4.56 -24.27
CA SER A 81 23.98 -4.61 -24.76
C SER A 81 23.60 -6.02 -25.23
N TYR A 82 24.47 -6.65 -26.01
CA TYR A 82 24.24 -8.00 -26.54
C TYR A 82 24.15 -9.04 -25.41
N ALA A 83 25.05 -8.97 -24.42
CA ALA A 83 25.04 -9.88 -23.28
C ALA A 83 23.77 -9.71 -22.41
N LEU A 84 23.34 -8.47 -22.16
CA LEU A 84 22.13 -8.17 -21.42
C LEU A 84 20.88 -8.70 -22.13
N VAL A 85 20.71 -8.38 -23.41
CA VAL A 85 19.55 -8.79 -24.20
C VAL A 85 19.50 -10.31 -24.34
N THR A 86 20.64 -10.96 -24.59
CA THR A 86 20.69 -12.43 -24.66
C THR A 86 20.32 -13.08 -23.32
N THR A 87 20.79 -12.52 -22.20
CA THR A 87 20.45 -13.01 -20.85
C THR A 87 18.97 -12.83 -20.56
N GLU A 88 18.41 -11.68 -20.94
CA GLU A 88 17.00 -11.40 -20.78
C GLU A 88 16.12 -12.30 -21.66
N MET A 89 16.50 -12.53 -22.91
CA MET A 89 15.81 -13.47 -23.80
C MET A 89 15.83 -14.88 -23.22
N LYS A 90 16.97 -15.34 -22.68
CA LYS A 90 17.06 -16.62 -21.98
C LYS A 90 16.12 -16.65 -20.78
N GLN A 91 16.13 -15.62 -19.94
CA GLN A 91 15.23 -15.53 -18.79
C GLN A 91 13.75 -15.51 -19.19
N SER A 92 13.39 -14.86 -20.30
CA SER A 92 12.03 -14.86 -20.82
C SER A 92 11.58 -16.23 -21.32
N VAL A 93 12.51 -17.04 -21.83
CA VAL A 93 12.25 -18.42 -22.30
C VAL A 93 12.26 -19.42 -21.14
N GLU A 94 13.16 -19.24 -20.18
CA GLU A 94 13.40 -20.13 -19.03
C GLU A 94 12.54 -19.79 -17.81
N ARG A 95 11.66 -18.78 -17.89
CA ARG A 95 10.90 -18.24 -16.74
C ARG A 95 10.08 -19.34 -16.06
N SER A 96 10.61 -19.87 -14.95
CA SER A 96 9.90 -20.71 -13.97
C SER A 96 8.79 -19.89 -13.30
N GLU A 97 7.72 -20.56 -12.87
CA GLU A 97 6.40 -19.99 -12.48
C GLU A 97 6.42 -19.03 -11.26
N GLU A 98 7.58 -18.72 -10.68
CA GLU A 98 7.67 -17.84 -9.51
C GLU A 98 7.83 -16.36 -9.92
N PRO A 99 6.84 -15.49 -9.66
CA PRO A 99 6.88 -14.11 -10.12
C PRO A 99 7.78 -13.27 -9.21
N ALA A 100 9.08 -13.23 -9.50
CA ALA A 100 9.96 -12.23 -8.93
C ALA A 100 9.53 -10.84 -9.39
N VAL A 101 9.30 -9.92 -8.45
CA VAL A 101 8.98 -8.51 -8.74
C VAL A 101 10.18 -7.89 -9.44
N ARG A 102 9.98 -7.45 -10.68
CA ARG A 102 11.02 -6.76 -11.44
C ARG A 102 11.31 -5.42 -10.77
N LYS A 103 12.59 -5.19 -10.46
CA LYS A 103 13.07 -3.90 -9.97
C LYS A 103 13.38 -3.00 -11.16
N LEU A 104 12.77 -1.82 -11.21
CA LEU A 104 13.12 -0.82 -12.19
C LEU A 104 14.55 -0.31 -11.97
N SER A 105 15.18 0.14 -13.05
CA SER A 105 16.46 0.82 -12.91
C SER A 105 16.26 2.26 -12.45
N GLN A 106 17.26 2.82 -11.75
CA GLN A 106 17.23 4.22 -11.31
C GLN A 106 16.99 5.22 -12.46
N PRO A 107 17.58 5.05 -13.66
CA PRO A 107 17.32 5.95 -14.80
C PRO A 107 15.87 5.91 -15.27
N GLU A 108 15.26 4.72 -15.35
CA GLU A 108 13.84 4.59 -15.72
C GLU A 108 12.91 5.22 -14.69
N ARG A 109 13.22 5.05 -13.40
CA ARG A 109 12.44 5.67 -12.32
C ARG A 109 12.48 7.18 -12.42
N ALA A 110 13.67 7.76 -12.59
CA ALA A 110 13.84 9.20 -12.72
C ALA A 110 13.10 9.77 -13.94
N GLU A 111 13.17 9.10 -15.10
CA GLU A 111 12.45 9.53 -16.31
C GLU A 111 10.93 9.52 -16.10
N ARG A 112 10.38 8.42 -15.55
CA ARG A 112 8.94 8.29 -15.30
C ARG A 112 8.45 9.31 -14.29
N TYR A 113 9.21 9.53 -13.22
CA TYR A 113 8.93 10.56 -12.22
C TYR A 113 8.90 11.96 -12.86
N GLU A 114 9.91 12.30 -13.67
CA GLU A 114 9.99 13.60 -14.33
C GLU A 114 8.83 13.82 -15.32
N LYS A 115 8.47 12.79 -16.08
CA LYS A 115 7.33 12.84 -17.00
C LYS A 115 6.02 13.07 -16.26
N GLN A 116 5.81 12.37 -15.13
CA GLN A 116 4.64 12.55 -14.29
C GLN A 116 4.61 13.94 -13.66
N ARG A 117 5.74 14.42 -13.13
CA ARG A 117 5.89 15.75 -12.54
C ARG A 117 5.58 16.89 -13.52
N LYS A 118 6.05 16.76 -14.76
CA LYS A 118 5.76 17.73 -15.84
C LYS A 118 4.27 17.79 -16.18
N ARG A 119 3.59 16.64 -16.17
CA ARG A 119 2.14 16.54 -16.46
C ARG A 119 1.28 17.03 -15.29
N LEU A 120 1.63 16.65 -14.06
CA LEU A 120 0.88 16.95 -12.83
C LEU A 120 1.47 18.17 -12.10
N SER A 121 1.54 19.32 -12.78
CA SER A 121 2.13 20.54 -12.21
C SER A 121 1.35 21.13 -11.01
N GLY A 122 0.09 20.74 -10.84
CA GLY A 122 -0.77 21.15 -9.71
C GLY A 122 -0.57 20.34 -8.42
N LEU A 123 0.23 19.27 -8.45
CA LEU A 123 0.44 18.38 -7.31
C LEU A 123 1.92 18.36 -6.91
N SER A 124 2.23 18.65 -5.65
CA SER A 124 3.60 18.50 -5.14
C SER A 124 3.87 17.03 -4.81
N LEU A 125 4.59 16.33 -5.70
CA LEU A 125 4.98 14.92 -5.57
C LEU A 125 6.12 14.71 -4.55
N ARG A 126 6.10 15.40 -3.41
CA ARG A 126 7.16 15.33 -2.39
C ARG A 126 6.61 14.79 -1.06
N GLY A 127 7.47 14.06 -0.37
CA GLY A 127 7.25 13.57 0.99
C GLY A 127 6.12 12.56 1.10
N GLN A 128 5.08 12.88 1.87
CA GLN A 128 3.96 11.97 2.13
C GLN A 128 3.20 11.55 0.86
N LEU A 129 3.25 12.34 -0.21
CA LEU A 129 2.55 12.01 -1.46
C LEU A 129 3.41 11.23 -2.45
N GLU A 130 4.71 11.12 -2.19
CA GLU A 130 5.64 10.40 -3.06
C GLU A 130 5.48 8.88 -2.85
N PRO A 131 5.15 8.11 -3.90
CA PRO A 131 5.05 6.66 -3.80
C PRO A 131 6.44 6.05 -3.54
N SER A 132 6.48 4.92 -2.83
CA SER A 132 7.72 4.16 -2.64
C SER A 132 8.18 3.48 -3.93
N ASP A 133 9.49 3.21 -4.02
CA ASP A 133 10.08 2.51 -5.16
C ASP A 133 9.50 1.09 -5.26
N SER A 134 9.31 0.43 -4.12
CA SER A 134 8.66 -0.89 -4.01
C SER A 134 7.22 -0.91 -4.53
N LEU A 135 6.45 0.16 -4.34
CA LEU A 135 5.07 0.25 -4.83
C LEU A 135 5.02 0.43 -6.35
N VAL A 136 5.93 1.24 -6.89
CA VAL A 136 6.07 1.45 -8.35
C VAL A 136 6.53 0.16 -9.03
N ASP A 137 7.51 -0.54 -8.46
CA ASP A 137 7.97 -1.85 -8.96
C ASP A 137 6.84 -2.88 -8.96
N LEU A 138 6.00 -2.90 -7.91
CA LEU A 138 4.82 -3.77 -7.86
C LEU A 138 3.82 -3.44 -8.97
N ALA A 139 3.53 -2.16 -9.21
CA ALA A 139 2.63 -1.73 -10.28
C ALA A 139 3.19 -2.10 -11.67
N CYS A 140 4.49 -1.91 -11.89
CA CYS A 140 5.15 -2.32 -13.13
C CYS A 140 5.13 -3.84 -13.33
N SER A 141 5.34 -4.63 -12.28
CA SER A 141 5.22 -6.09 -12.34
C SER A 141 3.80 -6.52 -12.75
N ILE A 142 2.77 -5.90 -12.17
CA ILE A 142 1.37 -6.16 -12.55
C ILE A 142 1.15 -5.85 -14.04
N TYR A 143 1.64 -4.69 -14.52
CA TYR A 143 1.56 -4.32 -15.94
C TYR A 143 2.26 -5.32 -16.88
N GLU A 144 3.42 -5.84 -16.49
CA GLU A 144 4.18 -6.82 -17.27
C GLU A 144 3.51 -8.20 -17.29
N GLU A 145 2.96 -8.65 -16.18
CA GLU A 145 2.17 -9.90 -16.10
C GLU A 145 0.85 -9.82 -16.88
N ASN A 146 0.47 -8.63 -17.34
CA ASN A 146 -0.74 -8.37 -18.11
C ASN A 146 -2.03 -8.83 -17.41
N ARG A 147 -2.02 -8.90 -16.07
CA ARG A 147 -3.14 -9.35 -15.25
C ARG A 147 -3.33 -8.39 -14.08
N LEU A 148 -4.49 -7.73 -14.01
CA LEU A 148 -4.81 -6.83 -12.91
C LEU A 148 -4.88 -7.59 -11.58
N ARG A 149 -4.16 -7.10 -10.58
CA ARG A 149 -4.25 -7.55 -9.18
C ARG A 149 -4.55 -6.35 -8.28
N HIS A 150 -5.36 -6.57 -7.24
CA HIS A 150 -5.61 -5.55 -6.23
C HIS A 150 -4.33 -5.29 -5.43
N ILE A 151 -3.92 -4.02 -5.35
CA ILE A 151 -2.82 -3.59 -4.48
C ILE A 151 -3.45 -3.24 -3.12
N PRO A 152 -3.11 -3.98 -2.04
CA PRO A 152 -3.60 -3.68 -0.70
C PRO A 152 -3.17 -2.30 -0.24
N TRP A 153 -4.03 -1.64 0.55
CA TRP A 153 -3.77 -0.29 1.04
C TRP A 153 -2.53 -0.23 1.94
N GLU A 154 -2.28 -1.31 2.69
CA GLU A 154 -1.11 -1.48 3.55
C GLU A 154 0.21 -1.43 2.77
N LYS A 155 0.23 -1.86 1.50
CA LYS A 155 1.44 -1.82 0.67
C LYS A 155 1.72 -0.43 0.09
N CYS A 156 0.79 0.51 0.24
CA CYS A 156 0.89 1.84 -0.35
C CYS A 156 1.67 2.81 0.55
N ILE A 157 2.94 2.49 0.79
CA ILE A 157 3.84 3.27 1.66
C ILE A 157 4.44 4.49 0.92
N SER A 158 4.91 5.47 1.68
CA SER A 158 5.61 6.64 1.12
C SER A 158 7.10 6.35 0.92
N ARG A 159 7.74 7.14 0.05
CA ARG A 159 9.19 7.06 -0.16
C ARG A 159 9.99 7.35 1.13
N GLU A 160 9.55 8.33 1.91
CA GLU A 160 10.16 8.66 3.20
C GLU A 160 10.09 7.48 4.19
N ALA A 161 8.92 6.83 4.29
CA ALA A 161 8.75 5.66 5.14
C ALA A 161 9.63 4.49 4.68
N GLU A 162 9.73 4.26 3.37
CA GLU A 162 10.60 3.23 2.80
C GLU A 162 12.07 3.46 3.21
N ILE A 163 12.57 4.69 3.10
CA ILE A 163 13.96 5.05 3.46
C ILE A 163 14.20 4.88 4.97
N GLU A 164 13.29 5.36 5.81
CA GLU A 164 13.43 5.26 7.27
C GLU A 164 13.40 3.79 7.73
N HIS A 165 12.58 2.95 7.10
CA HIS A 165 12.48 1.54 7.46
C HIS A 165 13.59 0.68 6.85
N GLU A 166 14.13 1.04 5.68
CA GLU A 166 15.31 0.38 5.11
C GLU A 166 16.54 0.57 6.00
N GLN A 167 16.66 1.72 6.67
CA GLN A 167 17.69 1.96 7.69
C GLN A 167 17.49 1.11 8.96
N LYS A 168 16.25 0.69 9.27
CA LYS A 168 15.92 -0.14 10.45
C LYS A 168 16.00 -1.64 10.19
N LYS A 169 16.24 -2.06 8.94
CA LYS A 169 16.45 -3.47 8.55
C LYS A 169 17.83 -4.01 8.94
N ASP A 170 18.48 -3.41 9.94
CA ASP A 170 19.71 -3.92 10.50
C ASP A 170 19.37 -5.20 11.28
N SER A 171 19.72 -6.34 10.69
CA SER A 171 19.40 -7.66 11.21
C SER A 171 19.98 -7.79 12.62
N ARG A 172 19.12 -7.81 13.63
CA ARG A 172 19.56 -8.06 15.02
C ARG A 172 20.04 -9.50 15.11
N LEU A 173 21.35 -9.70 14.95
CA LEU A 173 22.00 -10.99 15.19
C LEU A 173 21.96 -11.26 16.69
N SER A 174 20.94 -12.00 17.15
CA SER A 174 20.88 -12.48 18.52
C SER A 174 21.70 -13.77 18.65
N PHE A 175 22.67 -13.77 19.57
CA PHE A 175 23.37 -14.97 19.99
C PHE A 175 22.52 -15.71 21.03
N ASP A 176 22.19 -16.96 20.76
CA ASP A 176 21.63 -17.86 21.77
C ASP A 176 22.74 -18.29 22.72
N SER A 177 22.65 -17.86 23.98
CA SER A 177 23.70 -18.03 24.99
C SER A 177 23.90 -19.49 25.44
N GLN A 178 23.00 -20.41 25.06
CA GLN A 178 23.07 -21.82 25.48
C GLN A 178 23.64 -22.78 24.42
N SER A 179 23.49 -22.48 23.13
CA SER A 179 23.84 -23.43 22.06
C SER A 179 25.04 -23.01 21.19
N GLY A 180 25.55 -21.79 21.37
CA GLY A 180 26.63 -21.24 20.54
C GLY A 180 26.27 -21.12 19.05
N ARG A 181 24.98 -21.27 18.71
CA ARG A 181 24.49 -21.31 17.33
C ARG A 181 23.84 -19.96 17.00
N LEU A 182 24.32 -19.33 15.93
CA LEU A 182 23.79 -18.07 15.42
C LEU A 182 22.37 -18.31 14.89
N LYS A 183 21.34 -17.74 15.54
CA LYS A 183 19.97 -17.76 15.03
C LYS A 183 19.68 -16.42 14.38
N ILE A 184 19.67 -16.42 13.05
CA ILE A 184 19.21 -15.26 12.27
C ILE A 184 17.68 -15.32 12.29
N GLU A 185 17.05 -14.66 13.26
CA GLU A 185 15.63 -14.36 13.18
C GLU A 185 15.48 -13.10 12.33
N ALA A 186 15.25 -13.28 11.03
CA ALA A 186 14.78 -12.19 10.19
C ALA A 186 13.34 -11.87 10.63
N ASP A 187 13.17 -10.83 11.44
CA ASP A 187 11.85 -10.25 11.72
C ASP A 187 11.39 -9.53 10.44
N ASP A 188 10.79 -10.28 9.51
CA ASP A 188 10.19 -9.79 8.26
C ASP A 188 8.91 -9.00 8.54
N LYS A 189 9.01 -7.94 9.34
CA LYS A 189 7.93 -6.94 9.43
C LYS A 189 7.93 -6.15 8.14
N SER A 190 7.16 -6.61 7.16
CA SER A 190 6.85 -5.83 5.97
C SER A 190 6.25 -4.50 6.40
N VAL A 191 6.87 -3.40 5.98
CA VAL A 191 6.41 -2.04 6.27
C VAL A 191 4.99 -1.86 5.72
N SER A 192 4.06 -1.51 6.59
CA SER A 192 2.67 -1.23 6.23
C SER A 192 2.35 0.25 6.35
N ALA A 193 1.57 0.79 5.42
CA ALA A 193 1.07 2.15 5.48
C ALA A 193 0.13 2.34 6.69
N ASP A 194 0.31 3.42 7.44
CA ASP A 194 -0.57 3.76 8.57
C ASP A 194 -1.93 4.27 8.08
N MET A 195 -3.01 3.56 8.40
CA MET A 195 -4.40 3.84 8.00
C MET A 195 -5.28 4.35 9.14
N SER A 196 -4.68 4.85 10.21
CA SER A 196 -5.37 5.33 11.41
C SER A 196 -6.36 6.47 11.15
N SER A 197 -6.09 7.35 10.18
CA SER A 197 -6.93 8.52 9.88
C SER A 197 -7.36 8.58 8.41
N ASP A 198 -8.48 9.28 8.16
CA ASP A 198 -9.01 9.54 6.81
C ASP A 198 -7.97 10.14 5.86
N ILE A 199 -7.19 11.10 6.34
CA ILE A 199 -6.18 11.78 5.53
C ILE A 199 -5.03 10.85 5.15
N LEU A 200 -4.60 9.96 6.05
CA LEU A 200 -3.54 9.00 5.75
C LEU A 200 -4.01 7.95 4.74
N VAL A 201 -5.28 7.53 4.81
CA VAL A 201 -5.91 6.67 3.80
C VAL A 201 -5.93 7.38 2.45
N GLN A 202 -6.32 8.65 2.40
CA GLN A 202 -6.28 9.44 1.17
C GLN A 202 -4.87 9.49 0.57
N TYR A 203 -3.84 9.77 1.39
CA TYR A 203 -2.46 9.79 0.92
C TYR A 203 -1.98 8.44 0.39
N ALA A 204 -2.28 7.33 1.08
CA ALA A 204 -1.94 5.99 0.59
C ALA A 204 -2.60 5.67 -0.75
N LEU A 205 -3.88 6.00 -0.90
CA LEU A 205 -4.58 5.76 -2.14
C LEU A 205 -4.08 6.67 -3.27
N THR A 206 -3.75 7.93 -3.00
CA THR A 206 -3.12 8.81 -3.98
C THR A 206 -1.75 8.28 -4.41
N ARG A 207 -0.92 7.78 -3.48
CA ARG A 207 0.35 7.09 -3.83
C ARG A 207 0.13 5.89 -4.74
N ARG A 208 -0.91 5.08 -4.48
CA ARG A 208 -1.30 3.97 -5.36
C ARG A 208 -1.66 4.46 -6.76
N GLY A 209 -2.44 5.54 -6.87
CA GLY A 209 -2.77 6.14 -8.16
C GLY A 209 -1.54 6.64 -8.92
N LEU A 210 -0.61 7.30 -8.22
CA LEU A 210 0.64 7.78 -8.79
C LEU A 210 1.53 6.63 -9.28
N ALA A 211 1.65 5.54 -8.52
CA ALA A 211 2.40 4.37 -8.92
C ALA A 211 1.78 3.66 -10.14
N MET A 212 0.45 3.51 -10.18
CA MET A 212 -0.26 2.94 -11.32
C MET A 212 -0.12 3.79 -12.59
N ASP A 213 -0.08 5.12 -12.44
CA ASP A 213 0.14 6.06 -13.53
C ASP A 213 1.59 6.04 -14.04
N GLN A 214 2.58 5.94 -13.15
CA GLN A 214 3.99 5.73 -13.53
C GLN A 214 4.20 4.40 -14.25
N ALA A 215 3.49 3.35 -13.86
CA ALA A 215 3.50 2.06 -14.55
C ALA A 215 2.77 2.09 -15.91
N GLY A 216 1.98 3.14 -16.19
CA GLY A 216 1.18 3.27 -17.40
C GLY A 216 -0.10 2.41 -17.41
N MET A 217 -0.54 1.94 -16.24
CA MET A 217 -1.74 1.10 -16.11
C MET A 217 -3.03 1.91 -16.17
N LEU A 218 -3.13 2.98 -15.38
CA LEU A 218 -4.34 3.76 -15.18
C LEU A 218 -3.96 5.23 -15.05
N ASP A 219 -4.76 6.12 -15.65
CA ASP A 219 -4.52 7.55 -15.50
C ASP A 219 -4.77 8.04 -14.06
N PHE A 220 -3.89 8.93 -13.58
CA PHE A 220 -3.95 9.46 -12.22
C PHE A 220 -5.29 10.13 -11.91
N GLU A 221 -5.83 10.92 -12.86
CA GLU A 221 -7.09 11.64 -12.63
C GLU A 221 -8.28 10.71 -12.42
N LEU A 222 -8.31 9.58 -13.13
CA LEU A 222 -9.37 8.58 -12.99
C LEU A 222 -9.28 7.88 -11.64
N HIS A 223 -8.07 7.51 -11.22
CA HIS A 223 -7.85 6.93 -9.90
C HIS A 223 -8.25 7.91 -8.80
N GLN A 224 -7.86 9.19 -8.91
CA GLN A 224 -8.15 10.21 -7.92
C GLN A 224 -9.67 10.44 -7.77
N LYS A 225 -10.46 10.38 -8.85
CA LYS A 225 -11.95 10.42 -8.76
C LYS A 225 -12.51 9.31 -7.86
N TRP A 226 -11.92 8.12 -7.89
CA TRP A 226 -12.33 7.03 -7.02
C TRP A 226 -11.96 7.30 -5.56
N VAL A 227 -10.75 7.78 -5.31
CA VAL A 227 -10.30 8.18 -3.96
C VAL A 227 -11.22 9.25 -3.38
N ASP A 228 -11.50 10.31 -4.16
CA ASP A 228 -12.39 11.40 -3.74
C ASP A 228 -13.80 10.89 -3.43
N LYS A 229 -14.30 9.92 -4.21
CA LYS A 229 -15.61 9.30 -3.95
C LYS A 229 -15.64 8.49 -2.66
N LEU A 230 -14.60 7.70 -2.37
CA LEU A 230 -14.49 6.94 -1.13
C LEU A 230 -14.46 7.87 0.09
N ILE A 231 -13.62 8.90 0.05
CA ILE A 231 -13.50 9.87 1.14
C ILE A 231 -14.78 10.69 1.29
N LYS A 232 -15.38 11.17 0.20
CA LYS A 232 -16.66 11.88 0.24
C LYS A 232 -17.79 11.03 0.83
N THR A 233 -17.86 9.75 0.47
CA THR A 233 -18.88 8.84 1.01
C THR A 233 -18.64 8.56 2.49
N ARG A 234 -17.37 8.41 2.89
CA ARG A 234 -17.00 8.26 4.30
C ARG A 234 -17.30 9.52 5.11
N LEU A 235 -17.15 10.72 4.55
CA LEU A 235 -17.43 11.97 5.26
C LEU A 235 -18.91 12.38 5.26
N ALA A 236 -19.75 11.77 4.42
CA ALA A 236 -21.17 12.08 4.34
C ALA A 236 -21.92 11.72 5.64
N GLU A 237 -22.89 12.57 6.00
CA GLU A 237 -23.75 12.34 7.15
C GLU A 237 -24.82 11.28 6.80
N PRO A 238 -24.98 10.22 7.62
CA PRO A 238 -25.99 9.21 7.37
C PRO A 238 -27.40 9.74 7.70
N SER A 239 -28.41 9.25 6.99
CA SER A 239 -29.81 9.52 7.32
C SER A 239 -30.21 8.89 8.65
N VAL A 240 -31.26 9.43 9.28
CA VAL A 240 -31.78 8.93 10.58
C VAL A 240 -32.04 7.42 10.51
N GLY A 241 -31.48 6.67 11.45
CA GLY A 241 -31.58 5.21 11.52
C GLY A 241 -30.45 4.43 10.82
N TYR A 242 -29.53 5.12 10.13
CA TYR A 242 -28.40 4.51 9.44
C TYR A 242 -27.05 4.87 10.09
N ALA A 243 -26.10 3.93 10.04
CA ALA A 243 -24.74 4.11 10.52
C ALA A 243 -23.87 4.73 9.42
N LYS A 244 -22.88 5.53 9.84
CA LYS A 244 -21.87 6.09 8.95
C LYS A 244 -21.07 4.96 8.27
N VAL A 245 -20.71 5.15 7.00
CA VAL A 245 -19.89 4.19 6.25
C VAL A 245 -18.54 4.02 6.92
N SER A 246 -18.22 2.79 7.29
CA SER A 246 -16.97 2.44 7.96
C SER A 246 -15.80 2.36 6.98
N LEU A 247 -14.57 2.50 7.49
CA LEU A 247 -13.35 2.34 6.68
C LEU A 247 -13.28 0.95 6.02
N ARG A 248 -13.73 -0.08 6.75
CA ARG A 248 -13.79 -1.46 6.26
C ARG A 248 -14.72 -1.61 5.05
N GLN A 249 -15.89 -0.96 5.08
CA GLN A 249 -16.79 -0.94 3.92
C GLN A 249 -16.13 -0.29 2.70
N CYS A 250 -15.38 0.80 2.90
CA CYS A 250 -14.60 1.42 1.81
C CYS A 250 -13.52 0.48 1.25
N GLN A 251 -12.84 -0.28 2.10
CA GLN A 251 -11.85 -1.28 1.67
C GLN A 251 -12.47 -2.42 0.86
N GLU A 252 -13.63 -2.92 1.31
CA GLU A 252 -14.37 -3.98 0.62
C GLU A 252 -14.88 -3.49 -0.74
N ALA A 253 -15.40 -2.26 -0.80
CA ALA A 253 -15.81 -1.64 -2.06
C ALA A 253 -14.63 -1.45 -3.03
N ASP A 254 -13.48 -1.00 -2.54
CA ASP A 254 -12.26 -0.88 -3.34
C ASP A 254 -11.79 -2.25 -3.86
N ARG A 255 -11.77 -3.28 -3.01
CA ARG A 255 -11.40 -4.63 -3.43
C ARG A 255 -12.33 -5.16 -4.52
N LYS A 256 -13.65 -4.94 -4.37
CA LYS A 256 -14.65 -5.34 -5.35
C LYS A 256 -14.50 -4.56 -6.66
N LEU A 257 -14.18 -3.26 -6.62
CA LEU A 257 -13.88 -2.48 -7.83
C LEU A 257 -12.74 -3.11 -8.64
N PHE A 258 -11.62 -3.45 -8.01
CA PHE A 258 -10.49 -4.06 -8.71
C PHE A 258 -10.77 -5.50 -9.18
N ALA A 259 -11.60 -6.26 -8.47
CA ALA A 259 -12.05 -7.57 -8.93
C ALA A 259 -12.91 -7.46 -10.20
N GLU A 260 -13.89 -6.56 -10.21
CA GLU A 260 -14.73 -6.30 -11.38
C GLU A 260 -13.94 -5.75 -12.57
N LEU A 261 -12.95 -4.88 -12.31
CA LEU A 261 -12.05 -4.41 -13.35
C LEU A 261 -11.23 -5.55 -13.94
N ALA A 262 -10.71 -6.46 -13.11
CA ALA A 262 -9.94 -7.61 -13.58
C ALA A 262 -10.79 -8.52 -14.48
N ASP A 263 -12.08 -8.71 -14.16
CA ASP A 263 -12.99 -9.50 -14.99
C ASP A 263 -13.31 -8.84 -16.33
N LYS A 264 -13.45 -7.52 -16.36
CA LYS A 264 -13.68 -6.78 -17.60
C LYS A 264 -12.42 -6.64 -18.46
N THR A 265 -11.24 -6.62 -17.86
CA THR A 265 -9.94 -6.54 -18.56
C THR A 265 -9.25 -7.89 -18.68
N ARG A 266 -10.01 -8.97 -18.95
CA ARG A 266 -9.44 -10.32 -19.20
C ARG A 266 -8.55 -10.38 -20.44
N GLY A 267 -8.77 -9.49 -21.40
CA GLY A 267 -7.93 -9.35 -22.60
C GLY A 267 -6.53 -8.75 -22.34
N GLY A 268 -6.27 -8.31 -21.11
CA GLY A 268 -5.02 -7.67 -20.71
C GLY A 268 -5.21 -6.21 -20.29
N ILE A 269 -4.18 -5.69 -19.63
CA ILE A 269 -4.10 -4.31 -19.12
C ILE A 269 -3.06 -3.47 -19.86
N GLN A 270 -2.27 -4.08 -20.74
CA GLN A 270 -1.25 -3.38 -21.51
C GLN A 270 -1.89 -2.41 -22.52
N GLY A 271 -1.28 -1.24 -22.67
CA GLY A 271 -1.73 -0.21 -23.59
C GLY A 271 -1.76 -0.73 -25.03
N THR A 272 -2.92 -0.65 -25.67
CA THR A 272 -3.09 -1.00 -27.08
C THR A 272 -3.12 0.28 -27.92
N ALA A 273 -3.05 0.19 -29.25
CA ALA A 273 -3.18 1.34 -30.16
C ALA A 273 -4.44 2.20 -29.91
N SER A 274 -5.49 1.60 -29.33
CA SER A 274 -6.75 2.26 -28.95
C SER A 274 -6.69 3.00 -27.59
N GLY A 275 -5.55 3.02 -26.91
CA GLY A 275 -5.38 3.62 -25.58
C GLY A 275 -5.24 2.58 -24.46
N ARG A 276 -5.33 3.05 -23.20
CA ARG A 276 -5.23 2.19 -22.01
C ARG A 276 -6.58 1.51 -21.75
N PRO A 277 -6.65 0.16 -21.74
CA PRO A 277 -7.92 -0.55 -21.55
C PRO A 277 -8.60 -0.25 -20.20
N LEU A 278 -7.79 -0.07 -19.15
CA LEU A 278 -8.29 0.21 -17.80
C LEU A 278 -9.04 1.54 -17.73
N ASP A 279 -8.56 2.59 -18.40
CA ASP A 279 -9.17 3.93 -18.34
C ASP A 279 -10.65 3.92 -18.81
N VAL A 280 -10.95 3.15 -19.85
CA VAL A 280 -12.29 3.05 -20.45
C VAL A 280 -13.28 2.35 -19.52
N GLU A 281 -12.84 1.26 -18.90
CA GLU A 281 -13.70 0.43 -18.03
C GLU A 281 -13.74 0.94 -16.58
N PHE A 282 -12.78 1.77 -16.16
CA PHE A 282 -12.68 2.29 -14.79
C PHE A 282 -13.93 3.07 -14.38
N VAL A 283 -14.33 4.06 -15.19
CA VAL A 283 -15.48 4.91 -14.88
C VAL A 283 -16.79 4.12 -14.85
N LYS A 284 -16.97 3.18 -15.79
CA LYS A 284 -18.16 2.31 -15.85
C LYS A 284 -18.25 1.43 -14.61
N THR A 285 -17.12 0.86 -14.19
CA THR A 285 -17.08 -0.07 -13.05
C THR A 285 -17.24 0.66 -11.72
N MET A 286 -16.70 1.87 -11.60
CA MET A 286 -16.91 2.77 -10.46
C MET A 286 -18.37 3.16 -10.22
N GLN A 287 -19.21 3.09 -11.27
CA GLN A 287 -20.66 3.35 -11.19
C GLN A 287 -21.49 2.06 -11.13
N SER A 288 -20.85 0.89 -11.24
CA SER A 288 -21.54 -0.39 -11.19
C SER A 288 -22.23 -0.59 -9.85
N MET A 289 -23.45 -1.15 -9.88
CA MET A 289 -24.20 -1.50 -8.68
C MET A 289 -23.41 -2.45 -7.77
N GLU A 290 -22.60 -3.33 -8.36
CA GLU A 290 -21.76 -4.28 -7.64
C GLU A 290 -20.72 -3.63 -6.73
N VAL A 291 -20.28 -2.41 -7.06
CA VAL A 291 -19.34 -1.65 -6.21
C VAL A 291 -20.12 -0.68 -5.32
N MET A 292 -21.15 -0.04 -5.87
CA MET A 292 -21.87 1.03 -5.20
C MET A 292 -22.70 0.55 -4.01
N HIS A 293 -23.27 -0.65 -4.05
CA HIS A 293 -24.07 -1.16 -2.93
C HIS A 293 -23.26 -1.32 -1.64
N LEU A 294 -21.95 -1.57 -1.74
CA LEU A 294 -21.05 -1.70 -0.59
C LEU A 294 -20.79 -0.36 0.11
N LEU A 295 -21.00 0.75 -0.60
CA LEU A 295 -20.82 2.12 -0.09
C LEU A 295 -22.12 2.71 0.48
N VAL A 296 -23.20 1.93 0.54
CA VAL A 296 -24.47 2.36 1.13
C VAL A 296 -24.37 2.27 2.67
N PRO A 297 -24.78 3.32 3.42
CA PRO A 297 -24.94 3.25 4.87
C PRO A 297 -25.79 2.06 5.30
N LEU A 298 -25.33 1.31 6.30
CA LEU A 298 -26.07 0.16 6.84
C LEU A 298 -26.98 0.62 7.98
N PRO A 299 -28.16 0.00 8.17
CA PRO A 299 -29.04 0.33 9.29
C PRO A 299 -28.32 0.07 10.61
N VAL A 300 -28.48 0.97 11.58
CA VAL A 300 -28.00 0.71 12.94
C VAL A 300 -28.80 -0.47 13.48
N PRO A 301 -28.18 -1.54 14.02
CA PRO A 301 -28.92 -2.60 14.66
C PRO A 301 -29.80 -1.98 15.75
N ALA A 302 -31.13 -2.11 15.62
CA ALA A 302 -32.00 -1.78 16.71
C ALA A 302 -31.60 -2.70 17.87
N LEU A 303 -31.03 -2.12 18.93
CA LEU A 303 -31.00 -2.79 20.22
C LEU A 303 -32.43 -3.22 20.46
N LYS A 304 -32.68 -4.53 20.49
CA LYS A 304 -33.97 -5.06 20.91
C LYS A 304 -34.26 -4.37 22.23
N ALA A 305 -35.27 -3.49 22.24
CA ALA A 305 -35.81 -2.98 23.47
C ALA A 305 -36.10 -4.23 24.30
N GLN A 306 -35.32 -4.43 25.36
CA GLN A 306 -35.67 -5.42 26.35
C GLN A 306 -37.03 -4.97 26.83
N THR A 307 -38.06 -5.74 26.47
CA THR A 307 -39.39 -5.60 27.05
C THR A 307 -39.20 -5.65 28.55
N GLU A 308 -39.27 -4.50 29.19
CA GLU A 308 -39.42 -4.41 30.64
C GLU A 308 -40.59 -5.32 31.01
N PRO A 309 -40.43 -6.27 31.95
CA PRO A 309 -41.55 -7.04 32.44
C PRO A 309 -42.56 -6.07 33.05
N ARG A 310 -43.76 -6.06 32.48
CA ARG A 310 -44.91 -5.26 32.89
C ARG A 310 -45.17 -5.50 34.39
N ALA A 311 -44.77 -4.55 35.24
CA ALA A 311 -45.11 -4.58 36.65
C ALA A 311 -46.63 -4.43 36.83
N PRO A 312 -47.27 -5.18 37.75
CA PRO A 312 -48.69 -5.05 38.02
C PRO A 312 -48.99 -3.71 38.71
N HIS A 313 -50.10 -3.09 38.31
CA HIS A 313 -50.68 -1.88 38.92
C HIS A 313 -50.67 -1.95 40.46
N ARG A 314 -49.95 -1.03 41.10
CA ARG A 314 -50.30 -0.52 42.43
C ARG A 314 -50.36 1.00 42.38
N SER A 315 -51.48 1.51 42.87
CA SER A 315 -51.88 2.92 42.94
C SER A 315 -50.85 3.77 43.69
N CYS A 316 -50.46 4.89 43.09
CA CYS A 316 -49.65 5.93 43.70
C CYS A 316 -50.53 6.83 44.59
N THR A 317 -50.09 7.07 45.83
CA THR A 317 -50.46 8.28 46.57
C THR A 317 -49.19 9.04 46.98
N ALA A 318 -49.16 10.29 46.52
CA ALA A 318 -48.56 11.46 47.14
C ALA A 318 -47.02 11.63 47.21
N SER A 319 -46.61 12.63 46.42
CA SER A 319 -45.60 13.66 46.72
C SER A 319 -44.13 13.32 46.39
N GLY A 320 -43.48 14.29 45.73
CA GLY A 320 -42.02 14.35 45.58
C GLY A 320 -41.58 14.56 44.14
N LYS A 321 -41.38 15.83 43.75
CA LYS A 321 -40.62 16.20 42.56
C LYS A 321 -39.19 15.67 42.69
N ALA A 322 -38.69 14.94 41.68
CA ALA A 322 -37.26 14.84 41.41
C ALA A 322 -37.02 14.78 39.90
N ILE A 323 -36.21 15.72 39.42
CA ILE A 323 -35.75 15.87 38.05
C ILE A 323 -34.66 14.82 37.81
N CYS A 324 -34.84 13.91 36.86
CA CYS A 324 -33.81 12.95 36.47
C CYS A 324 -32.81 13.61 35.51
N PHE A 325 -31.63 13.96 36.02
CA PHE A 325 -30.42 14.11 35.22
C PHE A 325 -29.72 12.74 35.18
N GLY A 326 -29.72 12.09 34.01
CA GLY A 326 -28.95 10.87 33.78
C GLY A 326 -27.47 11.19 33.60
N TYR A 327 -26.63 10.82 34.56
CA TYR A 327 -25.17 10.87 34.44
C TYR A 327 -24.60 9.47 34.24
N ASN A 328 -23.66 9.39 33.30
CA ASN A 328 -23.08 8.18 32.74
C ASN A 328 -21.91 7.71 33.62
N LEU A 329 -22.07 6.62 34.38
CA LEU A 329 -21.06 6.09 35.31
C LEU A 329 -19.76 5.60 34.66
N LYS A 330 -19.64 5.61 33.33
CA LYS A 330 -18.45 5.07 32.63
C LYS A 330 -17.24 6.01 32.61
N THR A 331 -17.44 7.30 32.89
CA THR A 331 -16.39 8.32 32.73
C THR A 331 -15.57 8.62 33.99
N GLU A 332 -16.04 8.28 35.19
CA GLU A 332 -15.36 8.66 36.44
C GLU A 332 -14.36 7.62 36.96
N TRP A 333 -14.49 6.34 36.62
CA TRP A 333 -13.55 5.29 37.10
C TRP A 333 -12.14 5.44 36.52
N LYS A 334 -12.03 6.00 35.30
CA LYS A 334 -10.72 6.33 34.70
C LYS A 334 -10.10 7.58 35.32
N ALA A 335 -10.90 8.49 35.87
CA ALA A 335 -10.38 9.67 36.56
C ALA A 335 -9.81 9.29 37.93
N LEU A 336 -10.45 8.36 38.66
CA LEU A 336 -9.96 7.92 39.97
C LEU A 336 -8.70 7.04 39.90
N ALA A 337 -8.48 6.35 38.78
CA ALA A 337 -7.30 5.50 38.56
C ALA A 337 -6.03 6.29 38.20
N VAL A 338 -6.16 7.57 37.82
CA VAL A 338 -5.03 8.43 37.43
C VAL A 338 -4.35 9.09 38.64
N ASP A 339 -5.04 9.17 39.79
CA ASP A 339 -4.52 9.84 41.00
C ASP A 339 -3.78 8.90 41.99
N LEU A 340 -3.72 7.60 41.72
CA LEU A 340 -2.99 6.63 42.55
C LEU A 340 -1.81 6.07 41.76
N ASP A 341 -0.64 6.66 41.98
CA ASP A 341 0.66 6.31 41.42
C ASP A 341 1.03 4.82 41.64
N GLY A 342 0.53 3.95 40.76
CA GLY A 342 1.13 2.65 40.46
C GLY A 342 1.24 1.60 41.56
N ASP A 343 0.63 1.78 42.75
CA ASP A 343 0.73 0.79 43.83
C ASP A 343 -0.52 -0.11 43.90
N GLU A 344 -0.48 -1.18 43.09
CA GLU A 344 -1.52 -2.21 42.99
C GLU A 344 -1.88 -2.86 44.35
N LYS A 345 -0.96 -2.83 45.32
CA LYS A 345 -1.17 -3.36 46.67
C LYS A 345 -2.08 -2.47 47.52
N ALA A 346 -1.96 -1.15 47.40
CA ALA A 346 -2.80 -0.20 48.15
C ALA A 346 -4.26 -0.27 47.69
N PHE A 347 -4.49 -0.43 46.38
CA PHE A 347 -5.82 -0.59 45.80
C PHE A 347 -6.50 -1.89 46.26
N LYS A 348 -5.76 -3.00 46.29
CA LYS A 348 -6.26 -4.30 46.79
C LYS A 348 -6.58 -4.27 48.28
N GLN A 349 -5.80 -3.54 49.09
CA GLN A 349 -6.05 -3.40 50.52
C GLN A 349 -7.31 -2.57 50.82
N LEU A 350 -7.55 -1.49 50.07
CA LEU A 350 -8.75 -0.65 50.23
C LEU A 350 -10.05 -1.40 49.87
N LEU A 351 -9.98 -2.26 48.84
CA LEU A 351 -11.06 -3.17 48.46
C LEU A 351 -11.34 -4.23 49.52
N LEU A 352 -10.30 -4.74 50.19
CA LEU A 352 -10.43 -5.70 51.30
C LEU A 352 -11.01 -5.06 52.56
N ASP A 353 -10.63 -3.82 52.88
CA ASP A 353 -11.08 -3.10 54.07
C ASP A 353 -12.55 -2.65 53.95
N ILE A 354 -13.02 -2.30 52.75
CA ILE A 354 -14.44 -1.96 52.50
C ILE A 354 -15.32 -3.22 52.52
N LEU A 355 -14.79 -4.38 52.11
CA LEU A 355 -15.56 -5.62 51.92
C LEU A 355 -15.39 -6.66 53.04
N GLY A 356 -14.55 -6.42 54.05
CA GLY A 356 -14.51 -7.20 55.29
C GLY A 356 -14.13 -8.67 55.15
N PHE A 357 -13.36 -9.07 54.13
CA PHE A 357 -13.00 -10.48 53.90
C PHE A 357 -11.62 -10.81 54.50
N THR A 358 -11.60 -11.69 55.51
CA THR A 358 -10.39 -12.29 56.06
C THR A 358 -9.89 -13.47 55.21
N ARG A 359 -8.68 -13.29 54.65
CA ARG A 359 -7.66 -14.29 54.25
C ARG A 359 -7.99 -15.38 53.20
N ALA A 360 -6.96 -15.58 52.38
CA ALA A 360 -6.63 -16.74 51.53
C ALA A 360 -7.10 -16.65 50.07
N VAL A 361 -6.22 -16.11 49.23
CA VAL A 361 -6.25 -16.17 47.78
C VAL A 361 -5.47 -17.39 47.33
N ASP A 362 -6.05 -18.23 46.48
CA ASP A 362 -5.27 -19.07 45.57
C ASP A 362 -5.92 -19.09 44.17
N LYS A 363 -5.10 -18.69 43.19
CA LYS A 363 -5.16 -18.94 41.74
C LYS A 363 -6.30 -18.33 40.90
N GLU A 364 -5.95 -17.20 40.28
CA GLU A 364 -5.81 -17.05 38.81
C GLU A 364 -6.92 -17.56 37.88
N LEU A 365 -8.20 -17.41 38.25
CA LEU A 365 -9.30 -17.51 37.29
C LEU A 365 -10.34 -16.38 37.50
N ASP A 366 -10.42 -15.51 36.49
CA ASP A 366 -11.59 -14.73 36.09
C ASP A 366 -12.09 -13.57 37.00
N PHE A 367 -11.27 -12.52 37.11
CA PHE A 367 -11.67 -11.22 37.68
C PHE A 367 -12.88 -10.60 36.95
N ALA A 368 -12.97 -10.76 35.62
CA ALA A 368 -14.08 -10.25 34.82
C ALA A 368 -15.42 -10.94 35.15
N ARG A 369 -15.37 -12.25 35.40
CA ARG A 369 -16.54 -13.06 35.76
C ARG A 369 -16.99 -12.79 37.20
N GLN A 370 -16.04 -12.47 38.09
CA GLN A 370 -16.35 -12.01 39.45
C GLN A 370 -16.98 -10.61 39.45
N CYS A 371 -16.56 -9.68 38.59
CA CYS A 371 -17.21 -8.37 38.44
C CYS A 371 -18.64 -8.48 37.88
N GLU A 372 -18.90 -9.38 36.93
CA GLU A 372 -20.26 -9.66 36.44
C GLU A 372 -21.15 -10.29 37.52
N LEU A 373 -20.61 -11.23 38.30
CA LEU A 373 -21.34 -11.83 39.44
C LEU A 373 -21.59 -10.83 40.58
N LEU A 374 -20.69 -9.87 40.80
CA LEU A 374 -20.85 -8.77 41.77
C LEU A 374 -21.90 -7.75 41.31
N GLY A 375 -21.95 -7.41 40.02
CA GLY A 375 -23.00 -6.57 39.44
C GLY A 375 -24.39 -7.20 39.62
N ALA A 376 -24.52 -8.50 39.33
CA ALA A 376 -25.76 -9.24 39.51
C ALA A 376 -26.20 -9.38 40.98
N LYS A 377 -25.25 -9.43 41.94
CA LYS A 377 -25.56 -9.55 43.37
C LYS A 377 -25.91 -8.21 44.03
N LEU A 378 -25.33 -7.10 43.58
CA LEU A 378 -25.67 -5.76 44.06
C LEU A 378 -27.08 -5.33 43.61
N ASP A 379 -27.51 -5.75 42.43
CA ASP A 379 -28.88 -5.54 41.96
C ASP A 379 -29.89 -6.37 42.79
N LEU A 380 -29.58 -7.63 43.10
CA LEU A 380 -30.42 -8.48 43.97
C LEU A 380 -30.48 -8.01 45.44
N SER A 381 -29.45 -7.33 45.95
CA SER A 381 -29.41 -6.81 47.32
C SER A 381 -30.20 -5.52 47.49
N ARG A 382 -30.31 -4.68 46.44
CA ARG A 382 -31.07 -3.43 46.49
C ARG A 382 -32.58 -3.64 46.46
N ASP A 383 -33.04 -4.73 45.86
CA ASP A 383 -34.45 -5.14 45.87
C ASP A 383 -34.92 -5.67 47.25
N ALA A 384 -33.99 -6.00 48.15
CA ALA A 384 -34.29 -6.56 49.47
C ALA A 384 -34.36 -5.54 50.62
N GLU A 385 -33.87 -4.31 50.44
CA GLU A 385 -33.80 -3.26 51.49
C GLU A 385 -34.82 -2.13 51.29
N GLY A 386 -35.99 -2.44 50.75
CA GLY A 386 -37.14 -1.53 50.68
C GLY A 386 -38.25 -1.92 51.66
N PHE A 387 -38.10 -1.58 52.94
CA PHE A 387 -39.19 -1.43 53.93
C PHE A 387 -38.92 -0.29 54.89
#